data_AF-A0A8H4LHM9-F1
#
_entry.id   AF-A0A8H4LHM9-F1
#
_cell.length_a   1.000
_cell.length_b   1.000
_cell.length_c   1.000
_cell.angle_alpha   90.00
_cell.angle_beta   90.00
_cell.angle_gamma   90.00
#
_symmetry.space_group_name_H-M   'P 1'
#
loop_
_entity.id
_entity.type
_entity.pdbx_description
1 polymer ?
#
loop_
_entity_poly.entity_id
_entity_poly.type
_entity_poly.pdbx_seq_one_letter_code
_entity_poly.pdbx_strand_id
1 'polypeptide(L)'
;MSDQDTSPRPRLRIAIIGAGIAGLAAALTLRKRHDVTIYERNLPSTPEAAGGLGLGPNGTKMCKELGLAKEDIGGVSLKGFKTWNKEGKLIKEVEVEFEGAYGRADGIHSKTRGSVIDPGHPPPVPSGLSAYRFTMPYDVVQRVLADVPNPLHYDGGVYANMIVADDGTGRSMMMYPCRDLKVVYFAAGVPDSALEEETAYSWRLDGDPRGMMKYFHDFPPWVRSIMK
;
A
#
# COMPACT_ATOMS: atom_id res chain seq x y z
N MET A 1 -1.97 -50.00 0.65
CA MET A 1 -0.98 -49.11 0.01
C MET A 1 -1.56 -48.74 -1.33
N SER A 2 -2.18 -47.56 -1.45
CA SER A 2 -2.87 -47.16 -2.69
C SER A 2 -1.89 -46.58 -3.69
N ASP A 3 -1.95 -47.11 -4.92
CA ASP A 3 -1.23 -46.64 -6.09
C ASP A 3 -1.28 -45.12 -6.23
N GLN A 4 -0.11 -44.49 -6.32
CA GLN A 4 -0.02 -43.14 -6.87
C GLN A 4 0.02 -43.27 -8.39
N ASP A 5 -1.08 -42.88 -9.03
CA ASP A 5 -1.16 -42.68 -10.48
C ASP A 5 -0.05 -41.69 -10.92
N THR A 6 0.90 -42.20 -11.71
CA THR A 6 2.07 -41.47 -12.22
C THR A 6 1.84 -40.88 -13.62
N SER A 7 0.63 -40.99 -14.16
CA SER A 7 0.32 -40.44 -15.48
C SER A 7 0.40 -38.90 -15.47
N PRO A 8 1.02 -38.28 -16.51
CA PRO A 8 1.11 -36.83 -16.57
C PRO A 8 -0.30 -36.23 -16.70
N ARG A 9 -0.72 -35.50 -15.66
CA ARG A 9 -2.02 -34.82 -15.68
C ARG A 9 -2.09 -33.85 -16.87
N PRO A 10 -3.21 -33.80 -17.62
CA PRO A 10 -3.35 -32.92 -18.77
C PRO A 10 -3.23 -31.44 -18.37
N ARG A 11 -2.61 -30.63 -19.22
CA ARG A 11 -2.55 -29.17 -19.01
C ARG A 11 -3.96 -28.58 -19.16
N LEU A 12 -4.41 -27.86 -18.13
CA LEU A 12 -5.66 -27.10 -18.18
C LEU A 12 -5.44 -25.77 -18.93
N ARG A 13 -6.52 -25.25 -19.52
CA ARG A 13 -6.60 -23.87 -20.00
C ARG A 13 -7.32 -23.03 -18.96
N ILE A 14 -6.66 -22.01 -18.45
CA ILE A 14 -7.13 -21.21 -17.30
C ILE A 14 -7.22 -19.75 -17.71
N ALA A 15 -8.38 -19.14 -17.47
CA ALA A 15 -8.57 -17.70 -17.60
C ALA A 15 -8.50 -17.01 -16.23
N ILE A 16 -7.72 -15.94 -16.12
CA ILE A 16 -7.64 -15.08 -14.93
C ILE A 16 -8.20 -13.72 -15.31
N ILE A 17 -9.19 -13.25 -14.56
CA ILE A 17 -9.84 -11.94 -14.79
C ILE A 17 -9.30 -10.95 -13.77
N GLY A 18 -8.44 -10.04 -14.22
CA GLY A 18 -7.73 -9.02 -13.44
C GLY A 18 -6.23 -9.26 -13.40
N ALA A 19 -5.45 -8.28 -13.86
CA ALA A 19 -3.99 -8.25 -13.75
C ALA A 19 -3.53 -7.49 -12.48
N GLY A 20 -4.31 -7.58 -11.40
CA GLY A 20 -3.85 -7.18 -10.07
C GLY A 20 -2.81 -8.15 -9.52
N ILE A 21 -2.23 -7.83 -8.37
CA ILE A 21 -1.15 -8.61 -7.74
C ILE A 21 -1.53 -10.07 -7.51
N ALA A 22 -2.74 -10.36 -7.01
CA ALA A 22 -3.17 -11.74 -6.82
C ALA A 22 -3.35 -12.49 -8.16
N GLY A 23 -3.92 -11.83 -9.18
CA GLY A 23 -4.08 -12.41 -10.52
C GLY A 23 -2.73 -12.71 -11.19
N LEU A 24 -1.76 -11.80 -11.07
CA LEU A 24 -0.40 -12.00 -11.57
C LEU A 24 0.35 -13.09 -10.78
N ALA A 25 0.23 -13.13 -9.45
CA ALA A 25 0.82 -14.17 -8.61
C ALA A 25 0.23 -15.56 -8.94
N ALA A 26 -1.10 -15.64 -9.13
CA ALA A 26 -1.78 -16.85 -9.57
C ALA A 26 -1.28 -17.28 -10.95
N ALA A 27 -1.15 -16.35 -11.89
CA ALA A 27 -0.63 -16.64 -13.22
C ALA A 27 0.81 -17.17 -13.19
N LEU A 28 1.71 -16.54 -12.42
CA LEU A 28 3.10 -16.99 -12.25
C LEU A 28 3.18 -18.43 -11.72
N THR A 29 2.27 -18.77 -10.80
CA THR A 29 2.20 -20.12 -10.24
C THR A 29 1.64 -21.13 -11.24
N LEU A 30 0.50 -20.82 -11.85
CA LEU A 30 -0.25 -21.76 -12.70
C LEU A 30 0.43 -22.02 -14.05
N ARG A 31 1.11 -21.01 -14.64
CA ARG A 31 1.81 -21.14 -15.93
C ARG A 31 2.92 -22.19 -15.93
N LYS A 32 3.49 -22.51 -14.76
CA LYS A 32 4.48 -23.60 -14.62
C LYS A 32 3.93 -24.93 -15.14
N ARG A 33 2.61 -25.17 -15.06
CA ARG A 33 1.98 -26.45 -15.41
C ARG A 33 0.74 -26.36 -16.30
N HIS A 34 0.20 -25.17 -16.53
CA HIS A 34 -1.03 -24.96 -17.30
C HIS A 34 -0.86 -23.89 -18.37
N ASP A 35 -1.84 -23.78 -19.25
CA ASP A 35 -1.96 -22.66 -20.19
C ASP A 35 -2.84 -21.57 -19.56
N VAL A 36 -2.33 -20.34 -19.44
CA VAL A 36 -2.96 -19.29 -18.64
C VAL A 36 -3.06 -17.98 -19.42
N THR A 37 -4.28 -17.54 -19.64
CA THR A 37 -4.62 -16.24 -20.25
C THR A 37 -5.11 -15.27 -19.17
N ILE A 38 -4.60 -14.04 -19.17
CA ILE A 38 -5.01 -12.98 -18.23
C ILE A 38 -5.80 -11.93 -19.01
N TYR A 39 -6.94 -11.51 -18.48
CA TYR A 39 -7.76 -10.43 -19.01
C TYR A 39 -7.75 -9.27 -18.01
N GLU A 40 -7.30 -8.09 -18.43
CA GLU A 40 -7.33 -6.87 -17.63
C GLU A 40 -8.15 -5.80 -18.36
N ARG A 41 -8.99 -5.09 -17.61
CA ARG A 41 -9.85 -4.03 -18.17
C ARG A 41 -9.10 -2.72 -18.41
N ASN A 42 -8.06 -2.46 -17.63
CA ASN A 42 -7.28 -1.24 -17.70
C ASN A 42 -6.16 -1.38 -18.74
N LEU A 43 -5.88 -0.30 -19.46
CA LEU A 43 -4.73 -0.26 -20.35
C LEU A 43 -3.43 -0.21 -19.53
N PRO A 44 -2.29 -0.72 -20.04
CA PRO A 44 -1.00 -0.62 -19.37
C PRO A 44 -0.58 0.82 -19.01
N SER A 45 -1.07 1.81 -19.76
CA SER A 45 -0.85 3.24 -19.52
C SER A 45 -1.75 3.84 -18.44
N THR A 46 -2.69 3.08 -17.88
CA THR A 46 -3.59 3.58 -16.84
C THR A 46 -2.78 3.88 -15.59
N PRO A 47 -2.84 5.10 -15.04
CA PRO A 47 -2.13 5.43 -13.81
C PRO A 47 -2.52 4.47 -12.68
N GLU A 48 -1.51 3.98 -11.97
CA GLU A 48 -1.72 3.25 -10.73
C GLU A 48 -2.39 4.18 -9.72
N ALA A 49 -3.31 3.65 -8.91
CA ALA A 49 -3.82 4.40 -7.77
C ALA A 49 -2.65 4.70 -6.83
N ALA A 50 -2.51 5.94 -6.37
CA ALA A 50 -1.44 6.36 -5.45
C ALA A 50 -1.54 5.54 -4.15
N GLY A 51 -0.69 4.53 -4.03
CA GLY A 51 -0.72 3.56 -2.95
C GLY A 51 0.67 3.05 -2.63
N GLY A 52 1.12 3.33 -1.41
CA GLY A 52 2.22 2.64 -0.77
C GLY A 52 1.71 1.37 -0.12
N LEU A 53 2.64 0.45 0.15
CA LEU A 53 2.28 -0.92 0.34
C LEU A 53 3.31 -1.73 1.13
N GLY A 54 2.88 -2.64 2.01
CA GLY A 54 3.74 -3.36 2.97
C GLY A 54 3.41 -4.86 3.12
N LEU A 55 4.44 -5.73 3.08
CA LEU A 55 4.39 -7.21 2.93
C LEU A 55 4.84 -7.67 4.31
N GLY A 56 4.09 -8.57 4.92
CA GLY A 56 4.68 -9.31 6.03
C GLY A 56 5.70 -10.34 5.53
N PRO A 57 6.41 -11.01 6.45
CA PRO A 57 7.29 -12.13 6.15
C PRO A 57 6.66 -13.22 5.27
N ASN A 58 5.36 -13.47 5.43
CA ASN A 58 4.62 -14.42 4.60
C ASN A 58 4.57 -13.99 3.13
N GLY A 59 4.44 -12.70 2.88
CA GLY A 59 4.40 -12.12 1.54
C GLY A 59 5.76 -12.16 0.86
N THR A 60 6.83 -11.82 1.57
CA THR A 60 8.19 -11.84 0.99
C THR A 60 8.68 -13.26 0.74
N LYS A 61 8.33 -14.21 1.62
CA LYS A 61 8.52 -15.64 1.35
C LYS A 61 7.83 -16.07 0.04
N MET A 62 6.59 -15.64 -0.19
CA MET A 62 5.87 -15.93 -1.43
C MET A 62 6.56 -15.31 -2.66
N CYS A 63 7.04 -14.06 -2.58
CA CYS A 63 7.81 -13.46 -3.67
C CYS A 63 9.03 -14.32 -4.04
N LYS A 64 9.77 -14.82 -3.04
CA LYS A 64 10.91 -15.71 -3.26
C LYS A 64 10.50 -17.03 -3.93
N GLU A 65 9.40 -17.64 -3.52
CA GLU A 65 8.86 -18.86 -4.15
C GLU A 65 8.40 -18.63 -5.61
N LEU A 66 7.97 -17.41 -5.92
CA LEU A 66 7.63 -16.96 -7.26
C LEU A 66 8.85 -16.55 -8.10
N GLY A 67 10.06 -16.55 -7.52
CA GLY A 67 11.30 -16.15 -8.19
C GLY A 67 11.44 -14.64 -8.37
N LEU A 68 10.76 -13.85 -7.53
CA LEU A 68 10.84 -12.39 -7.52
C LEU A 68 11.79 -11.94 -6.41
N ALA A 69 12.81 -11.19 -6.78
CA ALA A 69 13.68 -10.48 -5.86
C ALA A 69 13.05 -9.14 -5.44
N LYS A 70 13.64 -8.51 -4.42
CA LYS A 70 13.20 -7.20 -3.93
C LYS A 70 13.32 -6.13 -5.03
N GLU A 71 14.37 -6.22 -5.82
CA GLU A 71 14.70 -5.29 -6.92
C GLU A 71 13.68 -5.39 -8.06
N ASP A 72 13.17 -6.60 -8.35
CA ASP A 72 12.16 -6.82 -9.39
C ASP A 72 10.84 -6.10 -9.09
N ILE A 73 10.59 -5.81 -7.81
CA ILE A 73 9.37 -5.16 -7.32
C ILE A 73 9.63 -3.74 -6.78
N GLY A 74 10.84 -3.21 -6.94
CA GLY A 74 11.24 -1.88 -6.46
C GLY A 74 11.13 -1.71 -4.94
N GLY A 75 11.49 -2.77 -4.21
CA GLY A 75 11.27 -2.86 -2.78
C GLY A 75 12.31 -2.12 -1.91
N VAL A 76 11.83 -1.39 -0.89
CA VAL A 76 12.61 -0.90 0.26
C VAL A 76 12.38 -1.69 1.57
N SER A 77 13.43 -2.31 2.13
CA SER A 77 13.34 -3.05 3.38
C SER A 77 13.24 -2.11 4.58
N LEU A 78 12.19 -2.29 5.39
CA LEU A 78 11.99 -1.51 6.61
C LEU A 78 12.72 -2.17 7.79
N LYS A 79 13.51 -1.41 8.53
CA LYS A 79 14.10 -1.76 9.83
C LYS A 79 13.08 -1.71 10.96
N GLY A 80 12.04 -0.90 10.81
CA GLY A 80 11.12 -0.64 11.91
C GLY A 80 10.01 0.36 11.63
N PHE A 81 9.29 0.68 12.70
CA PHE A 81 8.29 1.74 12.75
C PHE A 81 8.70 2.79 13.79
N LYS A 82 8.53 4.07 13.45
CA LYS A 82 8.69 5.18 14.39
C LYS A 82 7.40 5.98 14.47
N THR A 83 6.99 6.31 15.68
CA THR A 83 5.82 7.15 15.97
C THR A 83 6.28 8.46 16.58
N TRP A 84 5.77 9.58 16.06
CA TRP A 84 6.10 10.94 16.45
C TRP A 84 4.83 11.71 16.83
N ASN A 85 4.94 12.70 17.70
CA ASN A 85 3.85 13.66 17.96
C ASN A 85 3.94 14.89 17.02
N LYS A 86 2.97 15.80 17.14
CA LYS A 86 2.91 17.03 16.31
C LYS A 86 4.04 18.02 16.59
N GLU A 87 4.68 17.92 17.75
CA GLU A 87 5.85 18.72 18.12
C GLU A 87 7.16 18.16 17.56
N GLY A 88 7.11 17.03 16.84
CA GLY A 88 8.28 16.37 16.25
C GLY A 88 9.09 15.53 17.24
N LYS A 89 8.54 15.24 18.42
CA LYS A 89 9.15 14.35 19.41
C LYS A 89 8.83 12.89 19.08
N LEU A 90 9.85 12.04 19.13
CA LEU A 90 9.69 10.59 19.03
C LEU A 90 8.93 10.07 20.27
N ILE A 91 7.79 9.42 20.03
CA ILE A 91 6.99 8.74 21.06
C ILE A 91 7.47 7.29 21.20
N LYS A 92 7.66 6.61 20.07
CA LYS A 92 7.92 5.17 20.04
C LYS A 92 8.80 4.79 18.86
N GLU A 93 9.73 3.88 19.10
CA GLU A 93 10.51 3.20 18.06
C GLU A 93 10.39 1.70 18.27
N VAL A 94 10.03 0.99 17.21
CA VAL A 94 9.96 -0.47 17.20
C VAL A 94 10.80 -0.93 16.03
N GLU A 95 11.91 -1.58 16.33
CA GLU A 95 12.63 -2.35 15.33
C GLU A 95 11.91 -3.68 15.13
N VAL A 96 11.86 -4.09 13.88
CA VAL A 96 11.31 -5.38 13.49
C VAL A 96 12.31 -6.06 12.59
N GLU A 97 12.70 -7.27 12.98
CA GLU A 97 13.43 -8.17 12.10
C GLU A 97 12.44 -8.74 11.07
N PHE A 98 12.14 -7.95 10.04
CA PHE A 98 11.39 -8.41 8.88
C PHE A 98 12.28 -8.40 7.64
N GLU A 99 12.38 -9.56 6.99
CA GLU A 99 12.82 -9.62 5.59
C GLU A 99 11.72 -9.00 4.70
N GLY A 100 11.73 -7.68 4.56
CA GLY A 100 11.04 -6.90 3.51
C GLY A 100 9.52 -6.70 3.68
N ALA A 101 9.01 -5.52 3.26
CA ALA A 101 7.58 -5.21 3.28
C ALA A 101 7.07 -4.43 2.05
N TYR A 102 6.24 -5.06 1.17
CA TYR A 102 5.47 -4.50 0.00
C TYR A 102 4.00 -5.06 -0.20
N GLY A 103 3.32 -5.00 -1.34
CA GLY A 103 2.12 -5.85 -1.61
C GLY A 103 0.69 -5.37 -1.24
N ARG A 104 -0.16 -5.29 -2.28
CA ARG A 104 -1.57 -4.85 -2.38
C ARG A 104 -2.29 -6.03 -2.98
N ALA A 105 -3.51 -6.28 -2.56
CA ALA A 105 -4.38 -7.24 -3.20
C ALA A 105 -5.39 -6.53 -4.12
N ASP A 106 -5.86 -7.31 -5.08
CA ASP A 106 -6.73 -7.15 -6.25
C ASP A 106 -8.10 -6.49 -6.07
N GLY A 107 -8.23 -5.56 -5.11
CA GLY A 107 -9.26 -4.52 -5.10
C GLY A 107 -10.65 -4.97 -4.69
N ILE A 108 -11.26 -4.19 -3.79
CA ILE A 108 -12.60 -4.41 -3.21
C ILE A 108 -13.78 -4.33 -4.21
N HIS A 109 -13.52 -4.06 -5.50
CA HIS A 109 -14.53 -3.83 -6.55
C HIS A 109 -14.60 -4.95 -7.61
N SER A 110 -14.15 -6.16 -7.29
CA SER A 110 -14.22 -7.29 -8.23
C SER A 110 -15.65 -7.52 -8.73
N LYS A 111 -15.84 -7.42 -10.06
CA LYS A 111 -17.12 -7.70 -10.73
C LYS A 111 -17.49 -9.19 -10.71
N THR A 112 -16.50 -10.06 -10.57
CA THR A 112 -16.69 -11.52 -10.49
C THR A 112 -16.97 -12.00 -9.07
N ARG A 113 -16.74 -11.15 -8.06
CA ARG A 113 -16.97 -11.49 -6.65
C ARG A 113 -18.37 -12.06 -6.42
N GLY A 114 -19.40 -11.41 -6.96
CA GLY A 114 -20.81 -11.83 -6.81
C GLY A 114 -21.17 -13.18 -7.46
N SER A 115 -20.29 -13.75 -8.28
CA SER A 115 -20.46 -15.10 -8.84
C SER A 115 -19.78 -16.19 -8.00
N VAL A 116 -19.02 -15.81 -6.98
CA VAL A 116 -18.24 -16.71 -6.11
C VAL A 116 -18.74 -16.68 -4.66
N ILE A 117 -19.13 -15.50 -4.16
CA ILE A 117 -19.66 -15.35 -2.80
C ILE A 117 -21.17 -15.64 -2.77
N ASP A 118 -21.63 -16.22 -1.67
CA ASP A 118 -23.05 -16.44 -1.44
C ASP A 118 -23.83 -15.11 -1.48
N PRO A 119 -25.05 -15.08 -2.04
CA PRO A 119 -25.88 -13.87 -2.09
C PRO A 119 -26.16 -13.22 -0.72
N GLY A 120 -25.98 -13.94 0.39
CA GLY A 120 -26.14 -13.44 1.76
C GLY A 120 -24.86 -12.92 2.42
N HIS A 121 -23.73 -12.86 1.71
CA HIS A 121 -22.48 -12.35 2.27
C HIS A 121 -22.60 -10.86 2.64
N PRO A 122 -22.21 -10.45 3.86
CA PRO A 122 -22.40 -9.07 4.32
C PRO A 122 -21.61 -8.08 3.46
N PRO A 123 -22.13 -6.85 3.28
CA PRO A 123 -21.39 -5.80 2.59
C PRO A 123 -20.17 -5.37 3.41
N PRO A 124 -19.18 -4.71 2.77
CA PRO A 124 -18.09 -4.07 3.50
C PRO A 124 -18.62 -3.11 4.57
N VAL A 125 -18.03 -3.19 5.76
CA VAL A 125 -18.35 -2.29 6.88
C VAL A 125 -17.36 -1.12 6.85
N PRO A 126 -17.81 0.15 6.95
CA PRO A 126 -16.90 1.29 7.05
C PRO A 126 -15.96 1.17 8.24
N SER A 127 -14.71 1.57 8.05
CA SER A 127 -13.73 1.59 9.15
C SER A 127 -13.87 2.80 10.08
N GLY A 128 -14.66 3.82 9.67
CA GLY A 128 -14.74 5.11 10.36
C GLY A 128 -13.52 6.00 10.12
N LEU A 129 -12.61 5.59 9.23
CA LEU A 129 -11.39 6.30 8.86
C LEU A 129 -11.29 6.42 7.34
N SER A 130 -10.92 7.62 6.92
CA SER A 130 -10.56 7.98 5.56
C SER A 130 -9.10 8.41 5.49
N ALA A 131 -8.47 8.27 4.33
CA ALA A 131 -7.07 8.64 4.16
C ALA A 131 -6.83 9.34 2.83
N TYR A 132 -6.28 10.56 2.90
CA TYR A 132 -5.68 11.22 1.75
C TYR A 132 -4.35 10.53 1.44
N ARG A 133 -4.13 10.11 0.20
CA ARG A 133 -2.94 9.35 -0.21
C ARG A 133 -2.29 10.01 -1.40
N PHE A 134 -0.98 10.16 -1.33
CA PHE A 134 -0.19 10.69 -2.43
C PHE A 134 1.23 10.15 -2.37
N THR A 135 1.96 10.33 -3.47
CA THR A 135 3.37 9.99 -3.56
C THR A 135 4.14 11.18 -4.09
N MET A 136 5.37 11.37 -3.62
CA MET A 136 6.25 12.43 -4.11
C MET A 136 7.64 11.84 -4.41
N PRO A 137 8.25 12.16 -5.56
CA PRO A 137 9.65 11.82 -5.80
C PRO A 137 10.56 12.38 -4.68
N TYR A 138 11.54 11.61 -4.24
CA TYR A 138 12.37 11.99 -3.10
C TYR A 138 13.21 13.25 -3.39
N ASP A 139 13.64 13.44 -4.64
CA ASP A 139 14.32 14.67 -5.06
C ASP A 139 13.40 15.90 -4.97
N VAL A 140 12.09 15.74 -5.22
CA VAL A 140 11.09 16.80 -4.98
C VAL A 140 10.94 17.07 -3.49
N VAL A 141 10.89 16.03 -2.64
CA VAL A 141 10.88 16.20 -1.17
C VAL A 141 12.08 17.04 -0.72
N GLN A 142 13.27 16.71 -1.18
CA GLN A 142 14.51 17.44 -0.85
C GLN A 142 14.51 18.89 -1.35
N ARG A 143 13.88 19.17 -2.50
CA ARG A 143 13.73 20.55 -3.00
C ARG A 143 12.71 21.36 -2.22
N VAL A 144 11.59 20.75 -1.84
CA VAL A 144 10.51 21.40 -1.08
C VAL A 144 10.93 21.64 0.38
N LEU A 145 11.69 20.71 0.95
CA LEU A 145 12.17 20.77 2.33
C LEU A 145 13.65 21.14 2.33
N ALA A 146 13.95 22.43 2.50
CA ALA A 146 15.33 22.94 2.54
C ALA A 146 16.20 22.21 3.60
N ASP A 147 15.57 21.78 4.71
CA ASP A 147 16.13 20.85 5.68
C ASP A 147 15.17 19.66 5.82
N VAL A 148 15.65 18.47 5.46
CA VAL A 148 14.83 17.25 5.50
C VAL A 148 14.67 16.86 6.97
N PRO A 149 13.43 16.62 7.46
CA PRO A 149 13.22 16.28 8.86
C PRO A 149 13.60 14.82 9.12
N ASN A 150 13.96 14.52 10.37
CA ASN A 150 14.39 13.18 10.80
C ASN A 150 13.50 12.00 10.31
N PRO A 151 12.14 12.09 10.30
CA PRO A 151 11.29 11.02 9.78
C PRO A 151 11.53 10.64 8.30
N LEU A 152 12.27 11.46 7.55
CA LEU A 152 12.60 11.26 6.14
C LEU A 152 14.11 11.05 5.91
N HIS A 153 14.88 10.80 6.97
CA HIS A 153 16.29 10.37 6.92
C HIS A 153 16.39 8.84 6.91
N TYR A 154 17.33 8.32 6.10
CA TYR A 154 17.48 6.87 5.90
C TYR A 154 18.88 6.33 6.27
N ASP A 155 19.81 7.19 6.70
CA ASP A 155 21.22 6.83 6.97
C ASP A 155 21.39 5.85 8.14
N GLY A 156 20.41 5.77 9.05
CA GLY A 156 20.37 4.84 10.18
C GLY A 156 19.51 3.59 9.96
N GLY A 157 19.09 3.34 8.72
CA GLY A 157 18.10 2.35 8.35
C GLY A 157 16.75 2.99 8.01
N VAL A 158 15.96 2.28 7.20
CA VAL A 158 14.68 2.79 6.72
C VAL A 158 13.57 2.44 7.71
N TYR A 159 12.83 3.43 8.17
CA TYR A 159 11.66 3.22 9.02
C TYR A 159 10.39 3.68 8.28
N ALA A 160 9.28 2.98 8.53
CA ALA A 160 7.98 3.58 8.30
C ALA A 160 7.68 4.52 9.46
N ASN A 161 7.40 5.78 9.14
CA ASN A 161 7.21 6.82 10.12
C ASN A 161 5.72 7.20 10.18
N MET A 162 5.23 7.42 11.39
CA MET A 162 3.87 7.86 11.64
C MET A 162 3.89 9.06 12.57
N ILE A 163 3.25 10.15 12.17
CA ILE A 163 2.96 11.28 13.05
C ILE A 163 1.52 11.12 13.53
N VAL A 164 1.30 11.11 14.83
CA VAL A 164 -0.04 11.05 15.43
C VAL A 164 -0.38 12.40 16.06
N ALA A 165 -1.65 12.80 15.96
CA ALA A 165 -2.11 14.04 16.56
C ALA A 165 -2.17 13.99 18.10
N ASP A 166 -2.44 12.81 18.66
CA ASP A 166 -2.50 12.52 20.11
C ASP A 166 -3.40 13.48 20.92
N ASP A 167 -4.46 14.00 20.29
CA ASP A 167 -5.38 14.99 20.83
C ASP A 167 -6.84 14.49 20.83
N GLY A 168 -7.02 13.16 20.74
CA GLY A 168 -8.33 12.50 20.67
C GLY A 168 -9.00 12.56 19.30
N THR A 169 -8.45 13.30 18.32
CA THR A 169 -9.05 13.41 16.98
C THR A 169 -8.77 12.21 16.08
N GLY A 170 -7.86 11.30 16.45
CA GLY A 170 -7.50 10.15 15.61
C GLY A 170 -6.76 10.48 14.31
N ARG A 171 -6.38 11.75 14.08
CA ARG A 171 -5.63 12.18 12.90
C ARG A 171 -4.21 11.62 12.92
N SER A 172 -3.72 11.18 11.76
CA SER A 172 -2.36 10.66 11.62
C SER A 172 -1.78 10.91 10.22
N MET A 173 -0.46 10.88 10.12
CA MET A 173 0.26 10.92 8.84
C MET A 173 1.30 9.80 8.82
N MET A 174 1.09 8.81 7.95
CA MET A 174 2.05 7.74 7.70
C MET A 174 2.90 8.07 6.47
N MET A 175 4.19 7.77 6.55
CA MET A 175 5.12 7.93 5.44
C MET A 175 6.21 6.87 5.44
N TYR A 176 6.63 6.47 4.24
CA TYR A 176 7.78 5.61 4.03
C TYR A 176 8.24 5.70 2.57
N PRO A 177 9.54 5.46 2.31
CA PRO A 177 10.04 5.39 0.96
C PRO A 177 9.64 4.08 0.27
N CYS A 178 9.47 4.17 -1.05
CA CYS A 178 9.14 3.11 -1.97
C CYS A 178 10.03 3.24 -3.22
N ARG A 179 9.99 2.24 -4.12
CA ARG A 179 10.65 2.30 -5.44
C ARG A 179 12.14 2.64 -5.31
N ASP A 180 12.85 1.84 -4.52
CA ASP A 180 14.28 1.99 -4.24
C ASP A 180 14.68 3.37 -3.71
N LEU A 181 13.93 3.87 -2.72
CA LEU A 181 14.13 5.20 -2.10
C LEU A 181 13.88 6.40 -3.02
N LYS A 182 13.39 6.19 -4.25
CA LYS A 182 13.17 7.28 -5.22
C LYS A 182 11.84 8.00 -5.02
N VAL A 183 10.90 7.39 -4.29
CA VAL A 183 9.56 7.93 -4.08
C VAL A 183 9.20 7.79 -2.61
N VAL A 184 8.58 8.80 -2.03
CA VAL A 184 7.99 8.74 -0.69
C VAL A 184 6.48 8.65 -0.82
N TYR A 185 5.89 7.67 -0.13
CA TYR A 185 4.45 7.56 0.03
C TYR A 185 4.00 8.30 1.28
N PHE A 186 2.86 8.98 1.19
CA PHE A 186 2.20 9.67 2.28
C PHE A 186 0.73 9.22 2.38
N ALA A 187 0.26 9.00 3.61
CA ALA A 187 -1.13 8.74 3.92
C ALA A 187 -1.58 9.57 5.14
N ALA A 188 -2.42 10.56 4.90
CA ALA A 188 -3.00 11.43 5.92
C ALA A 188 -4.38 10.87 6.34
N GLY A 189 -4.42 10.19 7.49
CA GLY A 189 -5.62 9.59 8.05
C GLY A 189 -6.47 10.60 8.83
N VAL A 190 -7.77 10.62 8.56
CA VAL A 190 -8.79 11.45 9.24
C VAL A 190 -10.02 10.60 9.56
N PRO A 191 -10.71 10.82 10.70
CA PRO A 191 -11.99 10.16 10.96
C PRO A 191 -13.06 10.59 9.95
N ASP A 192 -13.92 9.66 9.57
CA ASP A 192 -15.05 9.94 8.67
C ASP A 192 -15.99 11.00 9.26
N SER A 193 -16.13 11.04 10.59
CA SER A 193 -16.94 12.04 11.29
C SER A 193 -16.44 13.47 11.16
N ALA A 194 -15.17 13.67 10.77
CA ALA A 194 -14.59 14.98 10.56
C ALA A 194 -14.75 15.47 9.11
N LEU A 195 -15.12 14.59 8.17
CA LEU A 195 -15.25 14.93 6.76
C LEU A 195 -16.55 15.69 6.49
N GLU A 196 -16.43 16.79 5.74
CA GLU A 196 -17.56 17.60 5.26
C GLU A 196 -18.33 16.90 4.10
N GLU A 197 -17.74 15.88 3.46
CA GLU A 197 -18.31 15.16 2.31
C GLU A 197 -18.57 13.67 2.63
N GLU A 198 -19.57 13.07 1.98
CA GLU A 198 -19.83 11.63 2.09
C GLU A 198 -18.64 10.81 1.57
N THR A 199 -18.24 9.81 2.35
CA THR A 199 -17.16 8.91 1.97
C THR A 199 -17.60 7.98 0.85
N ALA A 200 -16.84 7.98 -0.26
CA ALA A 200 -17.08 7.04 -1.35
C ALA A 200 -16.03 5.92 -1.35
N TYR A 201 -16.50 4.69 -1.60
CA TYR A 201 -15.65 3.52 -1.78
C TYR A 201 -14.94 3.59 -3.13
N SER A 202 -13.89 4.40 -3.24
CA SER A 202 -13.10 4.50 -4.46
C SER A 202 -11.66 4.89 -4.15
N TRP A 203 -10.73 4.19 -4.81
CA TRP A 203 -9.28 4.47 -4.73
C TRP A 203 -8.84 5.62 -5.66
N ARG A 204 -9.77 6.26 -6.35
CA ARG A 204 -9.52 7.27 -7.40
C ARG A 204 -10.36 8.54 -7.21
N LEU A 205 -10.77 8.84 -5.98
CA LEU A 205 -11.37 10.14 -5.71
C LEU A 205 -10.25 11.16 -5.65
N ASP A 206 -10.39 12.24 -6.42
CA ASP A 206 -9.51 13.38 -6.27
C ASP A 206 -9.76 13.98 -4.89
N GLY A 207 -8.76 13.92 -4.02
CA GLY A 207 -8.81 14.62 -2.75
C GLY A 207 -8.54 16.11 -2.96
N ASP A 208 -9.30 16.99 -2.30
CA ASP A 208 -8.98 18.42 -2.28
C ASP A 208 -7.79 18.67 -1.33
N PRO A 209 -6.61 19.10 -1.84
CA PRO A 209 -5.47 19.41 -0.98
C PRO A 209 -5.78 20.53 0.02
N ARG A 210 -6.68 21.47 -0.34
CA ARG A 210 -7.09 22.56 0.56
C ARG A 210 -7.95 22.03 1.70
N GLY A 211 -8.87 21.11 1.41
CA GLY A 211 -9.64 20.34 2.39
C GLY A 211 -8.73 19.55 3.34
N MET A 212 -7.75 18.81 2.81
CA MET A 212 -6.75 18.12 3.64
C MET A 212 -6.03 19.09 4.59
N MET A 213 -5.59 20.24 4.08
CA MET A 213 -4.88 21.24 4.88
C MET A 213 -5.68 21.79 6.06
N LYS A 214 -7.03 21.80 6.01
CA LYS A 214 -7.87 22.15 7.17
C LYS A 214 -7.61 21.22 8.35
N TYR A 215 -7.47 19.92 8.09
CA TYR A 215 -7.30 18.89 9.12
C TYR A 215 -5.87 18.74 9.61
N PHE A 216 -4.87 19.26 8.90
CA PHE A 216 -3.45 19.10 9.27
C PHE A 216 -2.74 20.45 9.51
N HIS A 217 -3.49 21.51 9.79
CA HIS A 217 -2.95 22.86 9.98
C HIS A 217 -2.03 22.99 11.22
N ASP A 218 -2.21 22.11 12.20
CA ASP A 218 -1.49 22.01 13.48
C ASP A 218 -0.42 20.91 13.50
N PHE A 219 -0.19 20.23 12.37
CA PHE A 219 0.93 19.30 12.21
C PHE A 219 2.24 20.05 11.93
N PRO A 220 3.41 19.40 12.04
CA PRO A 220 4.70 20.05 11.83
C PRO A 220 4.76 20.88 10.53
N PRO A 221 5.39 22.07 10.53
CA PRO A 221 5.41 22.95 9.36
C PRO A 221 5.88 22.31 8.04
N TRP A 222 6.80 21.34 8.11
CA TRP A 222 7.28 20.61 6.94
C TRP A 222 6.20 19.70 6.34
N VAL A 223 5.31 19.11 7.15
CA VAL A 223 4.17 18.29 6.68
C VAL A 223 3.25 19.15 5.82
N ARG A 224 3.00 20.39 6.26
CA ARG A 224 2.20 21.36 5.51
C ARG A 224 2.86 21.83 4.21
N SER A 225 4.18 21.68 4.09
CA SER A 225 4.93 22.10 2.90
C SER A 225 4.87 21.05 1.80
N ILE A 226 4.80 19.77 2.15
CA ILE A 226 4.65 18.65 1.20
C ILE A 226 3.18 18.43 0.74
N MET A 227 2.22 19.05 1.42
CA MET A 227 0.78 18.95 1.16
C MET A 227 0.22 20.03 0.22
N LYS A 228 1.05 20.99 -0.20
CA LYS A 228 0.68 22.09 -1.10
C LYS A 228 0.91 21.69 -2.55
#